data_AF-A0A959FH43-F1
#
_entry.id   AF-A0A959FH43-F1
#
_cell.length_a   1.000
_cell.length_b   1.000
_cell.length_c   1.000
_cell.angle_alpha   90.00
_cell.angle_beta   90.00
_cell.angle_gamma   90.00
#
_symmetry.space_group_name_H-M   'P 1'
#
loop_
_entity.id
_entity.type
_entity.pdbx_description
1 polymer ?
#
loop_
_entity_poly.entity_id
_entity_poly.type
_entity_poly.pdbx_seq_one_letter_code
_entity_poly.pdbx_strand_id
1 'polypeptide(L)'
;MGVPWSTYLHWWRVGWHYYWRARTRYDAHSPFVARLTEAVLENRDEYYVFGHAITLRAFWEEINQPLDFSTDHGAGSRAGQGQRRTTRELVRHSAVGDTTARQLFHLARLFRPATILELGTNLGFSSLYLRAAAPHARMITLEGHPGVAALAPRTWAMGRVHPPALLIVTFV
;
A
#
# COMPACT_ATOMS: atom_id res chain seq x y z
N MET A 1 -13.44 -22.06 20.53
CA MET A 1 -13.06 -21.66 21.91
C MET A 1 -13.39 -20.19 22.08
N GLY A 2 -14.13 -19.82 23.13
CA GLY A 2 -14.45 -18.42 23.41
C GLY A 2 -13.23 -17.66 23.92
N VAL A 3 -13.15 -16.36 23.59
CA VAL A 3 -12.06 -15.49 24.06
C VAL A 3 -12.20 -15.28 25.58
N PRO A 4 -11.15 -15.49 26.41
CA PRO A 4 -11.22 -15.32 27.86
C PRO A 4 -11.59 -13.89 28.26
N TRP A 5 -12.38 -13.73 29.33
CA TRP A 5 -12.79 -12.42 29.88
C TRP A 5 -11.61 -11.49 30.20
N SER A 6 -10.47 -12.04 30.61
CA SER A 6 -9.23 -11.30 30.85
C SER A 6 -8.72 -10.54 29.62
N THR A 7 -9.00 -11.05 28.42
CA THR A 7 -8.62 -10.44 27.14
C THR A 7 -9.39 -9.14 26.91
N TYR A 8 -10.69 -9.12 27.23
CA TYR A 8 -11.50 -7.90 27.10
C TYR A 8 -11.08 -6.83 28.10
N LEU A 9 -10.79 -7.21 29.35
CA LEU A 9 -10.24 -6.28 30.35
C LEU A 9 -8.88 -5.72 29.94
N HIS A 10 -8.02 -6.53 29.33
CA HIS A 10 -6.75 -6.08 28.79
C HIS A 10 -6.96 -4.99 27.72
N TRP A 11 -7.80 -5.26 26.71
CA TRP A 11 -8.09 -4.29 25.65
C TRP A 11 -8.78 -3.02 26.17
N TRP A 12 -9.66 -3.14 27.16
CA TRP A 12 -10.25 -1.98 27.84
C TRP A 12 -9.20 -1.11 28.52
N ARG A 13 -8.25 -1.72 29.26
CA ARG A 13 -7.16 -0.98 29.92
C ARG A 13 -6.23 -0.33 28.91
N VAL A 14 -5.90 -1.03 27.82
CA VAL A 14 -5.07 -0.48 26.73
C VAL A 14 -5.79 0.67 26.04
N GLY A 15 -7.07 0.51 25.68
CA GLY A 15 -7.87 1.55 25.06
C GLY A 15 -8.03 2.78 25.97
N TRP A 16 -8.37 2.58 27.24
CA TRP A 16 -8.46 3.65 28.23
C TRP A 16 -7.15 4.42 28.37
N HIS A 17 -6.02 3.71 28.50
CA HIS A 17 -4.71 4.33 28.62
C HIS A 17 -4.32 5.12 27.36
N TYR A 18 -4.66 4.59 26.18
CA TYR A 18 -4.50 5.30 24.91
C TYR A 18 -5.33 6.58 24.88
N TYR A 19 -6.65 6.52 25.12
CA TYR A 19 -7.51 7.70 25.06
C TYR A 19 -7.13 8.78 26.09
N TRP A 20 -6.63 8.38 27.25
CA TRP A 20 -6.13 9.33 28.27
C TRP A 20 -4.84 10.05 27.84
N ARG A 21 -4.02 9.42 27.01
CA ARG A 21 -2.72 9.97 26.56
C ARG A 21 -2.73 10.53 25.14
N ALA A 22 -3.72 10.14 24.33
CA ALA A 22 -3.81 10.50 22.93
C ALA A 22 -3.91 12.02 22.79
N ARG A 23 -3.14 12.56 21.84
CA ARG A 23 -3.21 13.95 21.43
C ARG A 23 -3.98 14.03 20.13
N THR A 24 -4.88 15.00 20.04
CA THR A 24 -5.69 15.25 18.85
C THR A 24 -4.97 16.17 17.87
N ARG A 25 -5.54 16.37 16.69
CA ARG A 25 -5.06 17.36 15.72
C ARG A 25 -4.94 18.78 16.30
N TYR A 26 -5.73 19.10 17.33
CA TYR A 26 -5.72 20.42 17.98
C TYR A 26 -4.61 20.57 19.03
N ASP A 27 -4.03 19.46 19.50
CA ASP A 27 -2.95 19.43 20.49
C ASP A 27 -1.55 19.40 19.85
N ALA A 28 -1.50 19.35 18.51
CA ALA A 28 -0.27 19.36 17.73
C ALA A 28 0.26 20.79 17.59
N HIS A 29 1.17 21.20 18.47
CA HIS A 29 1.80 22.52 18.43
C HIS A 29 2.80 22.72 17.27
N SER A 30 3.21 21.66 16.58
CA SER A 30 4.07 21.75 15.40
C SER A 30 3.21 22.02 14.16
N PRO A 31 3.39 23.17 13.47
CA PRO A 31 2.65 23.47 12.25
C PRO A 31 2.84 22.40 11.17
N PHE A 32 4.02 21.76 11.13
CA PHE A 32 4.30 20.65 10.24
C PHE A 32 3.42 19.43 10.53
N VAL A 33 3.35 19.01 11.80
CA VAL A 33 2.56 17.83 12.21
C VAL A 33 1.06 18.08 12.04
N ALA A 34 0.59 19.28 12.38
CA ALA A 34 -0.81 19.68 12.18
C ALA A 34 -1.19 19.61 10.69
N ARG A 35 -0.36 20.23 9.82
CA ARG A 35 -0.56 20.20 8.36
C ARG A 35 -0.52 18.80 7.77
N LEU A 36 0.42 17.95 8.21
CA LEU A 36 0.51 16.57 7.74
C LEU A 36 -0.73 15.76 8.17
N THR A 37 -1.15 15.88 9.43
CA THR A 37 -2.34 15.20 9.96
C THR A 37 -3.58 15.61 9.17
N GLU A 38 -3.79 16.91 8.97
CA GLU A 38 -4.95 17.42 8.23
C GLU A 38 -4.94 17.01 6.76
N ALA A 39 -3.81 17.18 6.06
CA ALA A 39 -3.73 16.94 4.63
C ALA A 39 -3.68 15.45 4.25
N VAL A 40 -3.26 14.56 5.16
CA VAL A 40 -3.02 13.14 4.86
C VAL A 40 -3.91 12.20 5.65
N LEU A 41 -4.02 12.38 6.97
CA LEU A 41 -4.71 11.42 7.85
C LEU A 41 -6.21 11.72 7.95
N GLU A 42 -6.55 13.00 8.04
CA GLU A 42 -7.94 13.48 8.14
C GLU A 42 -8.57 13.83 6.80
N ASN A 43 -7.79 13.90 5.72
CA ASN A 43 -8.32 14.18 4.40
C ASN A 43 -9.24 13.02 3.95
N ARG A 44 -10.45 13.37 3.50
CA ARG A 44 -11.50 12.47 3.00
C ARG A 44 -11.94 12.82 1.57
N ASP A 45 -11.18 13.67 0.88
CA ASP A 45 -11.43 14.03 -0.50
C ASP A 45 -11.36 12.78 -1.39
N GLU A 46 -12.26 12.69 -2.34
CA GLU A 46 -12.31 11.59 -3.30
C GLU A 46 -11.63 11.97 -4.61
N TYR A 47 -10.87 11.04 -5.18
CA TYR A 47 -10.16 11.21 -6.45
C TYR A 47 -10.49 10.06 -7.40
N TYR A 48 -10.49 10.34 -8.71
CA TYR A 48 -10.79 9.33 -9.73
C TYR A 48 -9.94 8.05 -9.61
N VAL A 49 -8.68 8.17 -9.20
CA VAL A 49 -7.79 7.02 -9.01
C VAL A 49 -8.27 6.07 -7.92
N PHE A 50 -8.98 6.56 -6.90
CA PHE A 50 -9.49 5.71 -5.79
C PHE A 50 -10.58 4.77 -6.31
N GLY A 51 -11.52 5.29 -7.09
CA GLY A 51 -12.54 4.47 -7.75
C GLY A 51 -11.93 3.44 -8.69
N HIS A 52 -10.97 3.86 -9.54
CA HIS A 52 -10.26 2.94 -10.43
C HIS A 52 -9.54 1.84 -9.66
N ALA A 53 -8.84 2.18 -8.58
CA ALA A 53 -8.08 1.22 -7.79
C ALA A 53 -8.99 0.16 -7.13
N ILE A 54 -10.17 0.54 -6.65
CA ILE A 54 -11.17 -0.40 -6.10
C ILE A 54 -11.61 -1.39 -7.19
N THR A 55 -11.94 -0.91 -8.39
CA THR A 55 -12.32 -1.76 -9.51
C THR A 55 -11.17 -2.69 -9.93
N LEU A 56 -9.94 -2.19 -9.97
CA LEU A 56 -8.76 -2.99 -10.31
C LEU A 56 -8.45 -4.05 -9.26
N ARG A 57 -8.66 -3.74 -7.99
CA ARG A 57 -8.56 -4.71 -6.90
C ARG A 57 -9.54 -5.86 -7.11
N ALA A 58 -10.81 -5.55 -7.34
CA ALA A 58 -11.82 -6.58 -7.62
C ALA A 58 -11.45 -7.44 -8.84
N PHE A 59 -11.00 -6.81 -9.93
CA PHE A 59 -10.52 -7.51 -11.12
C PHE A 59 -9.39 -8.50 -10.83
N TRP A 60 -8.37 -8.08 -10.09
CA TRP A 60 -7.24 -8.97 -9.75
C TRP A 60 -7.60 -10.02 -8.69
N GLU A 61 -8.60 -9.76 -7.85
CA GLU A 61 -9.16 -10.77 -6.95
C GLU A 61 -9.97 -11.82 -7.70
N GLU A 62 -10.62 -11.48 -8.81
CA GLU A 62 -11.30 -12.46 -9.65
C GLU A 62 -10.30 -13.36 -10.40
N ILE A 63 -9.22 -12.76 -10.92
CA ILE A 63 -8.16 -13.51 -11.60
C ILE A 63 -7.39 -14.36 -10.60
N ASN A 64 -7.41 -15.68 -10.81
CA ASN A 64 -6.67 -16.66 -10.02
C ASN A 64 -5.49 -17.24 -10.81
N GLN A 65 -4.67 -16.36 -11.40
CA GLN A 65 -3.51 -16.77 -12.17
C GLN A 65 -2.43 -17.29 -11.22
N PRO A 66 -1.94 -18.54 -11.37
CA PRO A 66 -0.86 -19.07 -10.57
C PRO A 66 0.47 -18.46 -11.00
N LEU A 67 1.33 -18.20 -10.02
CA LEU A 67 2.69 -17.71 -10.17
C LEU A 67 3.61 -18.64 -9.40
N ASP A 68 4.74 -18.98 -9.99
CA ASP A 68 5.76 -19.82 -9.38
C ASP A 68 6.68 -18.97 -8.51
N PHE A 69 6.73 -19.28 -7.21
CA PHE A 69 7.52 -18.62 -6.18
C PHE A 69 8.67 -19.53 -5.68
N SER A 70 8.98 -20.61 -6.39
CA SER A 70 10.05 -21.56 -6.02
C SER A 70 11.45 -20.93 -5.91
N THR A 71 11.67 -19.80 -6.60
CA THR A 71 12.93 -19.03 -6.59
C THR A 71 12.80 -17.70 -5.87
N ASP A 72 11.75 -17.51 -5.05
CA ASP A 72 11.56 -16.26 -4.31
C ASP A 72 12.64 -16.09 -3.22
N HIS A 73 13.51 -15.11 -3.42
CA HIS A 73 14.56 -14.70 -2.49
C HIS A 73 14.09 -13.63 -1.50
N GLY A 74 12.78 -13.37 -1.41
CA GLY A 74 12.20 -12.41 -0.46
C GLY A 74 12.48 -12.76 1.01
N ALA A 75 12.11 -11.84 1.91
CA ALA A 75 12.41 -11.88 3.35
C ALA A 75 11.82 -13.07 4.15
N GLY A 76 11.31 -14.12 3.49
CA GLY A 76 10.95 -15.38 4.13
C GLY A 76 9.75 -15.31 5.06
N SER A 77 8.66 -14.64 4.66
CA SER A 77 7.44 -14.60 5.48
C SER A 77 6.93 -16.01 5.76
N ARG A 78 6.85 -16.39 7.05
CA ARG A 78 6.34 -17.70 7.51
C ARG A 78 4.89 -17.98 7.10
N ALA A 79 4.12 -16.94 6.79
CA ALA A 79 2.74 -17.02 6.31
C ALA A 79 2.71 -17.10 4.77
N GLY A 80 2.74 -18.31 4.22
CA GLY A 80 2.55 -18.53 2.78
C GLY A 80 3.80 -19.02 2.04
N GLN A 81 4.62 -19.87 2.67
CA GLN A 81 5.62 -20.69 1.98
C GLN A 81 4.94 -21.77 1.13
N GLY A 82 4.26 -21.34 0.06
CA GLY A 82 3.87 -22.20 -1.05
C GLY A 82 4.80 -21.91 -2.21
N GLN A 83 5.28 -22.96 -2.90
CA GLN A 83 6.01 -22.81 -4.16
C GLN A 83 5.16 -22.13 -5.26
N ARG A 84 3.85 -21.98 -5.02
CA ARG A 84 2.92 -21.29 -5.90
C ARG A 84 2.07 -20.34 -5.09
N ARG A 85 1.91 -19.12 -5.59
CA ARG A 85 0.92 -18.15 -5.11
C ARG A 85 0.04 -17.72 -6.27
N THR A 86 -1.13 -17.17 -5.99
CA THR A 86 -1.99 -16.63 -7.05
C THR A 86 -2.05 -15.10 -7.00
N THR A 87 -2.39 -14.48 -8.13
CA THR A 87 -2.65 -13.04 -8.19
C THR A 87 -3.68 -12.58 -7.16
N ARG A 88 -4.73 -13.38 -6.93
CA ARG A 88 -5.73 -13.16 -5.88
C ARG A 88 -5.09 -13.09 -4.48
N GLU A 89 -4.22 -14.04 -4.15
CA GLU A 89 -3.54 -14.07 -2.85
C GLU A 89 -2.60 -12.87 -2.68
N LEU A 90 -1.87 -12.50 -3.74
CA LEU A 90 -1.01 -11.32 -3.72
C LEU A 90 -1.81 -10.04 -3.46
N VAL A 91 -2.97 -9.87 -4.09
CA VAL A 91 -3.83 -8.70 -3.85
C VAL A 91 -4.41 -8.68 -2.43
N ARG A 92 -4.85 -9.84 -1.92
CA ARG A 92 -5.45 -9.94 -0.58
C ARG A 92 -4.45 -9.74 0.56
N HIS A 93 -3.22 -10.22 0.38
CA HIS A 93 -2.26 -10.30 1.48
C HIS A 93 -1.06 -9.37 1.34
N SER A 94 -0.73 -8.92 0.12
CA SER A 94 0.50 -8.16 -0.13
C SER A 94 0.26 -6.78 -0.75
N ALA A 95 -0.84 -6.58 -1.49
CA ALA A 95 -1.14 -5.26 -2.04
C ALA A 95 -1.52 -4.28 -0.92
N VAL A 96 -1.05 -3.03 -1.05
CA VAL A 96 -1.34 -1.94 -0.11
C VAL A 96 -2.86 -1.78 0.10
N GLY A 97 -3.29 -1.69 1.37
CA GLY A 97 -4.71 -1.46 1.69
C GLY A 97 -5.19 -0.08 1.25
N ASP A 98 -6.49 0.08 1.00
CA ASP A 98 -7.06 1.33 0.43
C ASP A 98 -6.73 2.55 1.30
N THR A 99 -6.89 2.46 2.63
CA THR A 99 -6.57 3.56 3.55
C THR A 99 -5.12 4.01 3.43
N THR A 100 -4.17 3.07 3.43
CA THR A 100 -2.74 3.38 3.30
C THR A 100 -2.41 3.91 1.90
N ALA A 101 -3.04 3.38 0.86
CA ALA A 101 -2.83 3.84 -0.51
C ALA A 101 -3.31 5.30 -0.70
N ARG A 102 -4.46 5.66 -0.13
CA ARG A 102 -4.94 7.05 -0.09
C ARG A 102 -3.99 7.95 0.69
N GLN A 103 -3.46 7.51 1.83
CA GLN A 103 -2.46 8.27 2.57
C GLN A 103 -1.19 8.50 1.75
N LEU A 104 -0.69 7.49 1.02
CA LEU A 104 0.44 7.65 0.09
C LEU A 104 0.13 8.68 -1.01
N PHE A 105 -1.07 8.66 -1.58
CA PHE A 105 -1.52 9.67 -2.54
C PHE A 105 -1.50 11.07 -1.95
N HIS A 106 -2.07 11.27 -0.76
CA HIS A 106 -2.08 12.57 -0.10
C HIS A 106 -0.67 13.04 0.29
N LEU A 107 0.21 12.14 0.74
CA LEU A 107 1.62 12.46 1.01
C LEU A 107 2.33 12.97 -0.24
N ALA A 108 2.20 12.24 -1.35
CA ALA A 108 2.80 12.65 -2.61
C ALA A 108 2.25 14.00 -3.11
N ARG A 109 0.95 14.28 -2.91
CA ARG A 109 0.36 15.59 -3.25
C ARG A 109 0.80 16.71 -2.32
N LEU A 110 0.97 16.43 -1.03
CA LEU A 110 1.40 17.39 -0.02
C LEU A 110 2.83 17.85 -0.27
N PHE A 111 3.73 16.89 -0.49
CA PHE A 111 5.17 17.14 -0.61
C PHE A 111 5.63 17.43 -2.04
N ARG A 112 4.84 17.04 -3.05
CA ARG A 112 5.15 17.23 -4.48
C ARG A 112 6.59 16.81 -4.82
N PRO A 113 6.98 15.56 -4.52
CA PRO A 113 8.36 15.14 -4.67
C PRO A 113 8.79 15.19 -6.14
N ALA A 114 10.03 15.61 -6.40
CA ALA A 114 10.61 15.55 -7.75
C ALA A 114 11.00 14.11 -8.14
N THR A 115 11.29 13.25 -7.16
CA THR A 115 11.65 11.84 -7.36
C THR A 115 11.00 10.97 -6.29
N ILE A 116 10.51 9.80 -6.70
CA ILE A 116 9.91 8.78 -5.83
C ILE A 116 10.68 7.47 -6.07
N LEU A 117 11.17 6.86 -4.99
CA LEU A 117 11.73 5.51 -4.98
C LEU A 117 10.77 4.59 -4.21
N GLU A 118 10.33 3.52 -4.86
CA GLU A 118 9.50 2.48 -4.25
C GLU A 118 10.28 1.15 -4.22
N LEU A 119 10.27 0.50 -3.06
CA LEU A 119 10.90 -0.80 -2.83
C LEU A 119 9.80 -1.84 -2.63
N GLY A 120 9.63 -2.74 -3.59
CA GLY A 120 8.52 -3.69 -3.67
C GLY A 120 7.35 -3.12 -4.46
N THR A 121 7.38 -3.28 -5.79
CA THR A 121 6.29 -2.85 -6.69
C THR A 121 5.02 -3.68 -6.51
N ASN A 122 5.18 -4.98 -6.28
CA ASN A 122 4.12 -5.98 -6.30
C ASN A 122 3.25 -5.84 -7.58
N LEU A 123 1.92 -5.99 -7.50
CA LEU A 123 0.99 -5.71 -8.62
C LEU A 123 0.89 -4.22 -9.00
N GLY A 124 1.63 -3.30 -8.37
CA GLY A 124 1.71 -1.89 -8.76
C GLY A 124 0.60 -0.98 -8.19
N PHE A 125 -0.11 -1.40 -7.14
CA PHE A 125 -1.17 -0.59 -6.51
C PHE A 125 -0.64 0.66 -5.82
N SER A 126 0.41 0.57 -4.99
CA SER A 126 1.00 1.77 -4.37
C SER A 126 1.57 2.72 -5.42
N SER A 127 2.22 2.17 -6.46
CA SER A 127 2.73 2.95 -7.59
C SER A 127 1.64 3.67 -8.37
N LEU A 128 0.45 3.05 -8.52
CA LEU A 128 -0.71 3.67 -9.15
C LEU A 128 -1.12 4.95 -8.42
N TYR A 129 -1.24 4.89 -7.09
CA TYR A 129 -1.62 6.06 -6.26
C TYR A 129 -0.51 7.13 -6.26
N LEU A 130 0.74 6.73 -6.08
CA LEU A 130 1.89 7.65 -6.07
C LEU A 130 2.04 8.38 -7.41
N ARG A 131 1.89 7.67 -8.52
CA ARG A 131 1.95 8.27 -9.86
C ARG A 131 0.77 9.21 -10.12
N ALA A 132 -0.44 8.83 -9.74
CA ALA A 132 -1.61 9.69 -9.91
C ALA A 132 -1.51 10.99 -9.10
N ALA A 133 -0.91 10.92 -7.91
CA ALA A 133 -0.65 12.09 -7.06
C ALA A 133 0.45 13.01 -7.60
N ALA A 134 1.49 12.43 -8.21
CA ALA A 134 2.68 13.14 -8.65
C ALA A 134 3.05 12.75 -10.10
N PRO A 135 2.24 13.14 -11.11
CA PRO A 135 2.43 12.71 -12.49
C PRO A 135 3.77 13.16 -13.10
N HIS A 136 4.31 14.28 -12.60
CA HIS A 136 5.58 14.87 -13.04
C HIS A 136 6.82 14.32 -12.29
N ALA A 137 6.63 13.56 -11.21
CA ALA A 137 7.75 13.02 -10.45
C ALA A 137 8.46 11.92 -11.24
N ARG A 138 9.78 11.89 -11.17
CA ARG A 138 10.56 10.74 -11.62
C ARG A 138 10.33 9.59 -10.66
N MET A 139 9.58 8.57 -11.07
CA MET A 139 9.28 7.41 -10.22
C MET A 139 10.06 6.18 -10.66
N ILE A 140 10.78 5.58 -9.71
CA ILE A 140 11.53 4.34 -9.86
C ILE A 140 10.94 3.34 -8.86
N THR A 141 10.62 2.14 -9.32
CA THR A 141 10.08 1.06 -8.49
C THR A 141 10.85 -0.23 -8.71
N LEU A 142 11.14 -0.92 -7.61
CA LEU A 142 11.99 -2.10 -7.57
C LEU A 142 11.15 -3.33 -7.21
N GLU A 143 11.24 -4.41 -7.99
CA GLU A 143 10.56 -5.67 -7.70
C GLU A 143 11.52 -6.86 -7.80
N GLY A 144 11.47 -7.76 -6.83
CA GLY A 144 12.37 -8.92 -6.77
C GLY A 144 11.90 -10.09 -7.61
N HIS A 145 10.59 -10.21 -7.83
CA HIS A 145 10.02 -11.35 -8.53
C HIS A 145 9.62 -10.99 -9.97
N PRO A 146 10.30 -11.51 -11.02
CA PRO A 146 10.02 -11.15 -12.41
C PRO A 146 8.57 -11.40 -12.83
N GLY A 147 7.99 -12.53 -12.39
CA GLY A 147 6.60 -12.87 -12.68
C GLY A 147 5.57 -11.92 -12.05
N VAL A 148 5.90 -11.30 -10.91
CA VAL A 148 5.02 -10.31 -10.25
C VAL A 148 5.23 -8.94 -10.88
N ALA A 149 6.50 -8.58 -11.14
CA ALA A 149 6.88 -7.35 -11.83
C ALA A 149 6.15 -7.19 -13.16
N ALA A 150 5.97 -8.29 -13.91
CA ALA A 150 5.25 -8.30 -15.18
C ALA A 150 3.75 -7.94 -15.07
N LEU A 151 3.15 -7.99 -13.87
CA LEU A 151 1.74 -7.66 -13.64
C LEU A 151 1.51 -6.15 -13.44
N ALA A 152 2.49 -5.44 -12.87
CA ALA A 152 2.35 -4.02 -12.54
C ALA A 152 2.03 -3.12 -13.76
N PRO A 153 2.66 -3.29 -14.95
CA PRO A 153 2.31 -2.54 -16.15
C PRO A 153 0.82 -2.66 -16.54
N ARG A 154 0.20 -3.83 -16.32
CA ARG A 154 -1.21 -4.03 -16.62
C ARG A 154 -2.09 -3.22 -15.67
N THR A 155 -1.77 -3.19 -14.38
CA THR A 155 -2.45 -2.34 -13.39
C THR A 155 -2.36 -0.87 -13.76
N TRP A 156 -1.18 -0.38 -14.17
CA TRP A 156 -1.00 1.02 -14.53
C TRP A 156 -1.73 1.41 -15.82
N ALA A 157 -1.70 0.54 -16.83
CA ALA A 157 -2.43 0.75 -18.07
C ALA A 157 -3.95 0.85 -17.83
N MET A 158 -4.52 -0.08 -17.06
CA MET A 158 -5.95 -0.04 -16.73
C MET A 158 -6.29 1.12 -15.80
N GLY A 159 -5.39 1.49 -14.88
CA GLY A 159 -5.52 2.66 -14.01
C GLY A 159 -5.30 4.00 -14.73
N ARG A 160 -4.92 3.97 -16.01
CA ARG A 160 -4.67 5.13 -16.87
C ARG A 160 -3.60 6.08 -16.31
N VAL A 161 -2.52 5.52 -15.76
CA VAL A 161 -1.36 6.29 -15.31
C VAL A 161 -0.13 5.98 -16.15
N HIS A 162 0.76 6.97 -16.30
CA HIS A 162 2.04 6.74 -16.95
C HIS A 162 2.91 5.77 -16.14
N PRO A 163 3.47 4.72 -16.76
CA PRO A 163 4.20 3.70 -16.02
C PRO A 163 5.47 4.29 -15.35
N PRO A 164 5.70 4.00 -14.06
CA PRO A 164 7.02 4.16 -13.42
C PRO A 164 8.11 3.36 -14.12
N ALA A 165 9.37 3.77 -13.90
CA ALA A 165 10.52 2.97 -14.27
C ALA A 165 10.59 1.75 -13.35
N LEU A 166 10.23 0.58 -13.87
CA LEU A 166 10.26 -0.70 -13.17
C LEU A 166 11.62 -1.36 -13.36
N LEU A 167 12.32 -1.62 -12.27
CA LEU A 167 13.57 -2.38 -12.28
C LEU A 167 13.36 -3.69 -11.54
N ILE A 168 13.67 -4.79 -12.21
CA ILE A 168 13.66 -6.11 -11.59
C ILE A 168 15.01 -6.30 -10.92
N VAL A 169 15.02 -6.40 -9.59
CA VAL A 169 16.25 -6.46 -8.80
C VAL A 169 16.14 -7.52 -7.71
N THR A 170 17.07 -8.46 -7.71
CA THR A 170 17.20 -9.44 -6.63
C THR A 170 18.22 -8.92 -5.62
N PHE A 171 17.81 -8.74 -4.38
CA PHE A 171 18.74 -8.43 -3.28
C PHE A 171 19.33 -9.77 -2.81
N VAL A 172 20.56 -10.05 -3.25
CA VAL A 172 21.36 -11.23 -2.84
C VAL A 172 22.26 -10.84 -1.68
#